data_AF-A0A950QWX6-F1
#
_entry.id   AF-A0A950QWX6-F1
#
_cell.length_a   1.000
_cell.length_b   1.000
_cell.length_c   1.000
_cell.angle_alpha   90.00
_cell.angle_beta   90.00
_cell.angle_gamma   90.00
#
_symmetry.space_group_name_H-M   'P 1'
#
loop_
_entity.id
_entity.type
_entity.pdbx_description
1 polymer ?
#
loop_
_entity_poly.entity_id
_entity_poly.type
_entity_poly.pdbx_seq_one_letter_code
_entity_poly.pdbx_strand_id
1 'polypeptide(L)'
;MPSEASSAGTINRGNITYFPVVPGRLEFSSRVRRYILEHRPPVIAVELPSSLDREYSRALERMPRMSVIVIPDPEDEEERATYIPIEPADPFIEALRLAAEIGAEVVFLEPATAERPHIADTYPEPYSIELIGIEPYVEAYRLHPQPRTPEIESHAAAMAWKLQGANPLAPVLAVVSLNMLDALLDAMETPQDEPAPPRTKLFHSAELFNLHPDCLAEVTSEPPYYQRLYEDARERGISPIAVDRP
;
A
#
# COMPACT_ATOMS: atom_id res chain seq x y z
N MET A 1 -5.31 13.14 -27.14
CA MET A 1 -5.19 12.79 -25.71
C MET A 1 -3.76 12.29 -25.51
N PRO A 2 -2.90 13.01 -24.77
CA PRO A 2 -1.65 12.40 -24.30
C PRO A 2 -2.06 11.16 -23.49
N SER A 3 -1.40 10.03 -23.70
CA SER A 3 -1.78 8.80 -22.99
C SER A 3 -1.59 9.04 -21.49
N GLU A 4 -2.66 8.88 -20.69
CA GLU A 4 -2.59 8.75 -19.22
C GLU A 4 -1.54 7.71 -18.75
N ALA A 5 -1.02 6.89 -19.68
CA ALA A 5 0.01 5.89 -19.46
C ALA A 5 1.38 6.43 -19.02
N SER A 6 1.70 7.72 -19.13
CA SER A 6 3.09 8.17 -18.93
C SER A 6 3.45 8.56 -17.49
N SER A 7 2.50 8.94 -16.64
CA SER A 7 2.84 9.31 -15.27
C SER A 7 2.03 8.59 -14.21
N ALA A 8 0.78 8.17 -14.44
CA ALA A 8 -0.03 7.49 -13.42
C ALA A 8 -0.04 8.20 -12.03
N GLY A 9 0.15 9.54 -12.01
CA GLY A 9 0.34 10.31 -10.78
C GLY A 9 1.63 10.04 -10.01
N THR A 10 2.59 9.32 -10.60
CA THR A 10 3.88 8.97 -9.99
C THR A 10 4.83 10.17 -9.91
N ILE A 11 5.74 10.09 -8.93
CA ILE A 11 6.82 11.03 -8.72
C ILE A 11 8.14 10.28 -8.90
N ASN A 12 9.02 10.77 -9.78
CA ASN A 12 10.31 10.12 -10.06
C ASN A 12 11.46 10.88 -9.40
N ARG A 13 12.30 10.19 -8.62
CA ARG A 13 13.58 10.72 -8.11
C ARG A 13 14.68 9.67 -8.29
N GLY A 14 15.60 9.93 -9.22
CA GLY A 14 16.69 8.99 -9.52
C GLY A 14 16.16 7.67 -10.10
N ASN A 15 16.57 6.55 -9.50
CA ASN A 15 16.10 5.20 -9.86
C ASN A 15 14.80 4.80 -9.14
N ILE A 16 14.22 5.67 -8.31
CA ILE A 16 13.01 5.38 -7.54
C ILE A 16 11.82 6.11 -8.16
N THR A 17 10.78 5.36 -8.47
CA THR A 17 9.45 5.86 -8.81
C THR A 17 8.52 5.68 -7.61
N TYR A 18 8.01 6.77 -7.07
CA TYR A 18 7.00 6.77 -6.01
C TYR A 18 5.62 6.73 -6.66
N PHE A 19 4.84 5.72 -6.30
CA PHE A 19 3.47 5.52 -6.75
C PHE A 19 2.52 5.81 -5.57
N PRO A 20 1.96 7.03 -5.50
CA PRO A 20 1.05 7.38 -4.43
C PRO A 20 -0.29 6.68 -4.57
N VAL A 21 -0.80 6.14 -3.46
CA VAL A 21 -2.07 5.44 -3.42
C VAL A 21 -2.97 5.88 -2.27
N VAL A 22 -4.27 5.60 -2.40
CA VAL A 22 -5.18 5.54 -1.25
C VAL A 22 -5.33 4.06 -0.87
N PRO A 23 -5.02 3.66 0.38
CA PRO A 23 -5.19 2.29 0.86
C PRO A 23 -6.62 1.78 0.65
N GLY A 24 -6.78 0.50 0.33
CA GLY A 24 -8.09 -0.14 0.19
C GLY A 24 -8.98 0.47 -0.89
N ARG A 25 -8.43 1.05 -1.96
CA ARG A 25 -9.22 1.66 -3.06
C ARG A 25 -8.92 1.05 -4.42
N LEU A 26 -9.99 0.63 -5.08
CA LEU A 26 -9.98 -0.03 -6.39
C LEU A 26 -9.34 0.82 -7.49
N GLU A 27 -9.61 2.13 -7.50
CA GLU A 27 -9.09 3.08 -8.49
C GLU A 27 -7.56 3.09 -8.53
N PHE A 28 -6.93 2.91 -7.37
CA PHE A 28 -5.49 2.83 -7.23
C PHE A 28 -4.97 1.44 -7.56
N SER A 29 -5.65 0.37 -7.13
CA SER A 29 -5.28 -1.01 -7.42
C SER A 29 -5.24 -1.31 -8.92
N SER A 30 -6.21 -0.78 -9.68
CA SER A 30 -6.23 -0.87 -11.15
C SER A 30 -5.02 -0.18 -11.79
N ARG A 31 -4.64 1.00 -11.28
CA ARG A 31 -3.53 1.81 -11.81
C ARG A 31 -2.16 1.24 -11.43
N VAL A 32 -1.99 0.80 -10.18
CA VAL A 32 -0.80 0.06 -9.72
C VAL A 32 -0.61 -1.18 -10.59
N ARG A 33 -1.68 -1.95 -10.82
CA ARG A 33 -1.63 -3.14 -11.68
C ARG A 33 -1.13 -2.82 -13.07
N ARG A 34 -1.75 -1.85 -13.71
CA ARG A 34 -1.38 -1.42 -15.06
C ARG A 34 0.08 -0.98 -15.11
N TYR A 35 0.50 -0.13 -14.17
CA TYR A 35 1.85 0.40 -14.14
C TYR A 35 2.90 -0.71 -13.98
N ILE A 36 2.70 -1.64 -13.05
CA ILE A 36 3.64 -2.74 -12.81
C ILE A 36 3.70 -3.67 -14.03
N LEU A 37 2.58 -3.98 -14.68
CA LEU A 37 2.58 -4.84 -15.86
C LEU A 37 3.23 -4.18 -17.08
N GLU A 38 3.09 -2.86 -17.23
CA GLU A 38 3.72 -2.09 -18.31
C GLU A 38 5.24 -1.92 -18.09
N HIS A 39 5.68 -1.64 -16.85
CA HIS A 39 7.07 -1.26 -16.56
C HIS A 39 7.93 -2.40 -16.02
N ARG A 40 7.31 -3.43 -15.41
CA ARG A 40 7.95 -4.61 -14.81
C ARG A 40 9.18 -4.26 -13.93
N PRO A 41 9.02 -3.38 -12.91
CA PRO A 41 10.14 -3.00 -12.07
C PRO A 41 10.72 -4.24 -11.35
N PRO A 42 12.06 -4.39 -11.30
CA PRO A 42 12.69 -5.53 -10.64
C PRO A 42 12.60 -5.46 -9.11
N VAL A 43 12.32 -4.29 -8.53
CA VAL A 43 12.14 -4.08 -7.09
C VAL A 43 10.83 -3.32 -6.87
N ILE A 44 9.97 -3.86 -6.00
CA ILE A 44 8.71 -3.23 -5.58
C ILE A 44 8.78 -3.04 -4.06
N ALA A 45 8.83 -1.78 -3.63
CA ALA A 45 8.74 -1.40 -2.24
C ALA A 45 7.29 -1.07 -1.86
N VAL A 46 6.81 -1.55 -0.72
CA VAL A 46 5.42 -1.35 -0.26
C VAL A 46 5.38 -0.82 1.16
N GLU A 47 4.47 0.12 1.43
CA GLU A 47 4.14 0.61 2.78
C GLU A 47 3.36 -0.46 3.56
N LEU A 48 4.03 -1.56 3.89
CA LEU A 48 3.52 -2.64 4.72
C LEU A 48 4.61 -3.10 5.70
N PRO A 49 4.23 -3.59 6.90
CA PRO A 49 5.16 -3.99 7.95
C PRO A 49 5.95 -5.25 7.56
N SER A 50 7.28 -5.11 7.56
CA SER A 50 8.23 -6.20 7.26
C SER A 50 8.11 -7.42 8.18
N SER A 51 7.60 -7.22 9.39
CA SER A 51 7.35 -8.27 10.38
C SER A 51 6.21 -9.23 10.01
N LEU A 52 5.33 -8.84 9.08
CA LEU A 52 4.17 -9.61 8.65
C LEU A 52 4.39 -10.30 7.29
N ASP A 53 5.61 -10.34 6.77
CA ASP A 53 5.93 -10.95 5.47
C ASP A 53 5.37 -12.38 5.33
N ARG A 54 5.49 -13.18 6.40
CA ARG A 54 4.96 -14.55 6.42
C ARG A 54 3.43 -14.57 6.31
N GLU A 55 2.75 -13.69 7.03
CA GLU A 55 1.29 -13.58 7.05
C GLU A 55 0.79 -13.07 5.69
N TYR A 56 1.43 -12.05 5.11
CA TYR A 56 1.13 -11.59 3.76
C TYR A 56 1.32 -12.70 2.73
N SER A 57 2.45 -13.40 2.74
CA SER A 57 2.71 -14.53 1.83
C SER A 57 1.61 -15.60 1.90
N ARG A 58 1.21 -16.02 3.11
CA ARG A 58 0.12 -16.99 3.33
C ARG A 58 -1.26 -16.48 2.93
N ALA A 59 -1.48 -15.16 2.95
CA ALA A 59 -2.72 -14.53 2.51
C ALA A 59 -2.78 -14.41 0.98
N LEU A 60 -1.64 -14.15 0.33
CA LEU A 60 -1.53 -14.07 -1.12
C LEU A 60 -1.75 -15.45 -1.78
N GLU A 61 -1.22 -16.53 -1.20
CA GLU A 61 -1.37 -17.91 -1.68
C GLU A 61 -2.84 -18.38 -1.78
N ARG A 62 -3.75 -17.79 -1.00
CA ARG A 62 -5.17 -18.17 -0.96
C ARG A 62 -6.09 -17.22 -1.75
N MET A 63 -5.54 -16.17 -2.35
CA MET A 63 -6.32 -15.21 -3.14
C MET A 63 -7.12 -15.93 -4.25
N PRO A 64 -8.36 -15.49 -4.55
CA PRO A 64 -9.02 -14.27 -4.09
C PRO A 64 -9.79 -14.37 -2.75
N ARG A 65 -9.59 -15.43 -1.96
CA ARG A 65 -10.28 -15.55 -0.67
C ARG A 65 -9.70 -14.54 0.33
N MET A 66 -10.52 -13.57 0.70
CA MET A 66 -10.15 -12.53 1.66
C MET A 66 -9.85 -13.11 3.05
N SER A 67 -8.87 -12.50 3.70
CA SER A 67 -8.41 -12.86 5.03
C SER A 67 -8.16 -11.62 5.86
N VAL A 68 -7.93 -11.80 7.16
CA VAL A 68 -7.56 -10.72 8.07
C VAL A 68 -6.37 -11.15 8.91
N ILE A 69 -5.36 -10.30 8.98
CA ILE A 69 -4.28 -10.44 9.95
C ILE A 69 -4.75 -9.78 11.25
N VAL A 70 -4.69 -10.51 12.35
CA VAL A 70 -5.05 -10.04 13.68
C VAL A 70 -3.77 -9.96 14.50
N ILE A 71 -3.50 -8.79 15.06
CA ILE A 71 -2.34 -8.53 15.90
C ILE A 71 -2.89 -8.17 17.29
N PRO A 72 -2.88 -9.11 18.24
CA PRO A 72 -3.31 -8.85 19.61
C PRO A 72 -2.41 -7.79 20.25
N ASP A 73 -2.99 -6.87 21.01
CA ASP A 73 -2.24 -5.98 21.88
C ASP A 73 -1.80 -6.76 23.14
N PRO A 74 -0.49 -7.00 23.35
CA PRO A 74 -0.02 -7.78 24.49
C PRO A 74 -0.16 -7.06 25.83
N GLU A 75 -0.38 -5.73 25.83
CA GLU A 75 -0.49 -4.92 27.04
C GLU A 75 -1.95 -4.55 27.38
N ASP A 76 -2.90 -4.93 26.53
CA ASP A 76 -4.32 -4.61 26.72
C ASP A 76 -5.08 -5.76 27.41
N GLU A 77 -5.54 -5.51 28.64
CA GLU A 77 -6.39 -6.44 29.41
C GLU A 77 -7.78 -6.64 28.78
N GLU A 78 -8.21 -5.76 27.85
CA GLU A 78 -9.50 -5.83 27.14
C GLU A 78 -9.41 -6.61 25.81
N GLU A 79 -8.32 -7.34 25.54
CA GLU A 79 -8.11 -8.14 24.31
C GLU A 79 -8.26 -7.32 23.01
N ARG A 80 -7.87 -6.04 23.03
CA ARG A 80 -7.86 -5.24 21.80
C ARG A 80 -6.84 -5.81 20.82
N ALA A 81 -7.17 -5.68 19.54
CA ALA A 81 -6.30 -6.14 18.46
C ALA A 81 -6.34 -5.17 17.29
N THR A 82 -5.23 -5.08 16.57
CA THR A 82 -5.17 -4.42 15.28
C THR A 82 -5.56 -5.43 14.19
N TYR A 83 -6.48 -5.03 13.32
CA TYR A 83 -6.98 -5.85 12.22
C TYR A 83 -6.48 -5.26 10.90
N ILE A 84 -5.84 -6.08 10.08
CA ILE A 84 -5.39 -5.71 8.74
C ILE A 84 -6.14 -6.60 7.74
N PRO A 85 -7.21 -6.10 7.12
CA PRO A 85 -7.90 -6.79 6.04
C PRO A 85 -6.93 -7.02 4.87
N ILE A 86 -6.98 -8.22 4.30
CA ILE A 86 -6.22 -8.60 3.11
C ILE A 86 -7.22 -8.84 2.01
N GLU A 87 -7.36 -7.85 1.14
CA GLU A 87 -8.41 -7.77 0.13
C GLU A 87 -7.85 -7.56 -1.29
N PRO A 88 -8.50 -8.11 -2.34
CA PRO A 88 -7.98 -8.06 -3.71
C PRO A 88 -7.75 -6.67 -4.28
N ALA A 89 -8.68 -5.75 -4.03
CA ALA A 89 -8.67 -4.38 -4.55
C ALA A 89 -7.96 -3.39 -3.62
N ASP A 90 -7.07 -3.86 -2.74
CA ASP A 90 -6.11 -3.00 -2.06
C ASP A 90 -4.82 -2.84 -2.90
N PRO A 91 -4.32 -1.61 -3.10
CA PRO A 91 -3.20 -1.37 -3.99
C PRO A 91 -1.87 -1.94 -3.50
N PHE A 92 -1.66 -2.04 -2.19
CA PHE A 92 -0.46 -2.66 -1.63
C PHE A 92 -0.53 -4.18 -1.78
N ILE A 93 -1.69 -4.78 -1.55
CA ILE A 93 -1.91 -6.20 -1.76
C ILE A 93 -1.74 -6.57 -3.25
N GLU A 94 -2.30 -5.79 -4.18
CA GLU A 94 -2.08 -6.04 -5.61
C GLU A 94 -0.61 -5.84 -6.00
N ALA A 95 0.10 -4.85 -5.44
CA ALA A 95 1.53 -4.68 -5.68
C ALA A 95 2.33 -5.93 -5.26
N LEU A 96 2.02 -6.53 -4.10
CA LEU A 96 2.61 -7.78 -3.66
C LEU A 96 2.26 -8.97 -4.58
N ARG A 97 1.00 -9.09 -5.02
CA ARG A 97 0.58 -10.14 -5.97
C ARG A 97 1.37 -10.04 -7.26
N LEU A 98 1.51 -8.84 -7.80
CA LEU A 98 2.23 -8.61 -9.05
C LEU A 98 3.73 -8.79 -8.89
N ALA A 99 4.32 -8.40 -7.76
CA ALA A 99 5.72 -8.68 -7.47
C ALA A 99 6.02 -10.18 -7.59
N ALA A 100 5.15 -11.03 -7.00
CA ALA A 100 5.25 -12.48 -7.14
C ALA A 100 5.07 -12.95 -8.59
N GLU A 101 4.10 -12.40 -9.33
CA GLU A 101 3.84 -12.77 -10.74
C GLU A 101 4.97 -12.41 -11.70
N ILE A 102 5.64 -11.27 -11.49
CA ILE A 102 6.74 -10.82 -12.36
C ILE A 102 8.12 -11.24 -11.86
N GLY A 103 8.21 -11.80 -10.65
CA GLY A 103 9.46 -12.18 -9.99
C GLY A 103 10.28 -11.00 -9.48
N ALA A 104 9.62 -9.91 -9.07
CA ALA A 104 10.28 -8.75 -8.48
C ALA A 104 10.64 -9.00 -7.02
N GLU A 105 11.75 -8.39 -6.58
CA GLU A 105 12.11 -8.31 -5.17
C GLU A 105 11.11 -7.40 -4.44
N VAL A 106 10.66 -7.83 -3.26
CA VAL A 106 9.76 -7.04 -2.40
C VAL A 106 10.57 -6.39 -1.28
N VAL A 107 10.39 -5.08 -1.10
CA VAL A 107 10.94 -4.33 0.04
C VAL A 107 9.78 -3.81 0.90
N PHE A 108 9.60 -4.39 2.08
CA PHE A 108 8.65 -3.89 3.07
C PHE A 108 9.21 -2.63 3.75
N LEU A 109 8.54 -1.50 3.56
CA LEU A 109 9.00 -0.19 4.02
C LEU A 109 8.67 0.07 5.48
N GLU A 110 7.54 -0.43 5.98
CA GLU A 110 7.19 -0.14 7.36
C GLU A 110 8.11 -0.94 8.30
N PRO A 111 8.80 -0.25 9.22
CA PRO A 111 9.64 -0.90 10.22
C PRO A 111 8.76 -1.73 11.16
N ALA A 112 9.33 -2.80 11.71
CA ALA A 112 8.68 -3.61 12.74
C ALA A 112 8.68 -2.90 14.11
N THR A 113 8.36 -1.61 14.19
CA THR A 113 8.39 -0.79 15.43
C THR A 113 7.06 -0.77 16.17
N ALA A 114 7.11 -0.37 17.45
CA ALA A 114 6.04 -0.46 18.45
C ALA A 114 4.68 0.11 18.04
N GLU A 115 4.64 1.22 17.32
CA GLU A 115 3.38 1.89 17.03
C GLU A 115 3.44 2.48 15.63
N ARG A 116 2.50 2.07 14.77
CA ARG A 116 2.20 2.84 13.56
C ARG A 116 1.57 4.14 14.02
N PRO A 117 2.08 5.32 13.61
CA PRO A 117 1.46 6.58 13.99
C PRO A 117 -0.01 6.59 13.55
N HIS A 118 -0.85 7.33 14.27
CA HIS A 118 -2.20 7.59 13.79
C HIS A 118 -2.12 8.46 12.53
N ILE A 119 -2.25 7.81 11.38
CA ILE A 119 -2.29 8.47 10.08
C ILE A 119 -3.75 8.85 9.79
N ALA A 120 -3.99 10.11 9.44
CA ALA A 120 -5.34 10.60 9.17
C ALA A 120 -5.94 9.92 7.92
N ASP A 121 -7.00 9.13 8.07
CA ASP A 121 -7.66 8.43 6.96
C ASP A 121 -8.62 9.35 6.18
N THR A 122 -8.14 10.54 5.78
CA THR A 122 -8.93 11.53 5.04
C THR A 122 -8.30 11.79 3.69
N TYR A 123 -9.00 11.33 2.64
CA TYR A 123 -8.62 11.52 1.25
C TYR A 123 -9.76 12.21 0.49
N PRO A 124 -9.47 12.94 -0.60
CA PRO A 124 -10.48 13.28 -1.59
C PRO A 124 -11.19 12.01 -2.09
N GLU A 125 -12.38 12.16 -2.67
CA GLU A 125 -13.14 11.03 -3.20
C GLU A 125 -12.33 10.30 -4.30
N PRO A 126 -11.87 9.04 -4.08
CA PRO A 126 -11.03 8.32 -5.05
C PRO A 126 -11.67 8.19 -6.44
N TYR A 127 -13.00 8.09 -6.51
CA TYR A 127 -13.71 8.01 -7.79
C TYR A 127 -13.53 9.26 -8.66
N SER A 128 -13.19 10.41 -8.07
CA SER A 128 -12.92 11.63 -8.83
C SER A 128 -11.77 11.47 -9.83
N ILE A 129 -10.88 10.48 -9.64
CA ILE A 129 -9.82 10.13 -10.59
C ILE A 129 -10.38 9.76 -11.96
N GLU A 130 -11.55 9.11 -12.03
CA GLU A 130 -12.20 8.75 -13.30
C GLU A 130 -12.79 9.98 -14.02
N LEU A 131 -12.95 11.09 -13.31
CA LEU A 131 -13.50 12.34 -13.83
C LEU A 131 -12.41 13.35 -14.23
N ILE A 132 -11.36 13.47 -13.41
CA ILE A 132 -10.33 14.50 -13.57
C ILE A 132 -8.96 13.96 -13.95
N GLY A 133 -8.77 12.63 -13.91
CA GLY A 133 -7.47 11.99 -14.05
C GLY A 133 -6.69 11.90 -12.73
N ILE A 134 -5.64 11.09 -12.71
CA ILE A 134 -4.85 10.82 -11.50
C ILE A 134 -3.87 11.96 -11.18
N GLU A 135 -3.29 12.61 -12.19
CA GLU A 135 -2.35 13.71 -11.96
C GLU A 135 -2.99 14.88 -11.21
N PRO A 136 -4.17 15.40 -11.63
CA PRO A 136 -4.82 16.47 -10.88
C PRO A 136 -5.29 16.05 -9.49
N TYR A 137 -5.65 14.77 -9.30
CA TYR A 137 -6.01 14.23 -7.99
C TYR A 137 -4.82 14.28 -7.02
N VAL A 138 -3.66 13.77 -7.45
CA VAL A 138 -2.43 13.76 -6.63
C VAL A 138 -1.95 15.19 -6.38
N GLU A 139 -1.97 16.06 -7.39
CA GLU A 139 -1.60 17.47 -7.23
C GLU A 139 -2.50 18.19 -6.22
N ALA A 140 -3.83 18.01 -6.33
CA ALA A 140 -4.79 18.62 -5.41
C ALA A 140 -4.58 18.15 -3.96
N TYR A 141 -4.30 16.86 -3.75
CA TYR A 141 -3.98 16.33 -2.43
C TYR A 141 -2.71 16.99 -1.86
N ARG A 142 -1.64 17.09 -2.66
CA ARG A 142 -0.35 17.65 -2.23
C ARG A 142 -0.37 19.16 -1.99
N LEU A 143 -1.30 19.89 -2.60
CA LEU A 143 -1.55 21.31 -2.30
C LEU A 143 -2.22 21.51 -0.94
N HIS A 144 -2.98 20.52 -0.47
CA HIS A 144 -3.72 20.56 0.79
C HIS A 144 -3.51 19.27 1.60
N PRO A 145 -2.25 18.95 1.98
CA PRO A 145 -1.95 17.69 2.65
C PRO A 145 -2.50 17.70 4.08
N GLN A 146 -2.70 16.51 4.63
CA GLN A 146 -3.02 16.37 6.05
C GLN A 146 -1.87 16.89 6.93
N PRO A 147 -2.16 17.44 8.12
CA PRO A 147 -1.12 17.86 9.05
C PRO A 147 -0.21 16.70 9.43
N ARG A 148 1.10 16.96 9.47
CA ARG A 148 2.10 15.98 9.91
C ARG A 148 2.40 16.16 11.39
N THR A 149 2.64 15.04 12.05
CA THR A 149 3.10 15.00 13.45
C THR A 149 4.54 14.50 13.51
N PRO A 150 5.28 14.73 14.62
CA PRO A 150 6.63 14.20 14.79
C PRO A 150 6.70 12.67 14.66
N GLU A 151 5.63 11.96 15.03
CA GLU A 151 5.52 10.51 14.89
C GLU A 151 5.44 10.08 13.42
N ILE A 152 4.72 10.84 12.59
CA ILE A 152 4.69 10.63 11.13
C ILE A 152 6.06 10.87 10.52
N GLU A 153 6.76 11.94 10.92
CA GLU A 153 8.11 12.25 10.42
C GLU A 153 9.12 11.16 10.82
N SER A 154 9.07 10.69 12.07
CA SER A 154 9.91 9.59 12.55
C SER A 154 9.62 8.28 11.82
N HIS A 155 8.34 7.99 11.55
CA HIS A 155 7.95 6.81 10.78
C HIS A 155 8.43 6.91 9.32
N ALA A 156 8.28 8.08 8.68
CA ALA A 156 8.78 8.33 7.34
C ALA A 156 10.31 8.21 7.25
N ALA A 157 11.05 8.67 8.25
CA ALA A 157 12.50 8.49 8.34
C ALA A 157 12.90 7.01 8.38
N ALA A 158 12.16 6.18 9.14
CA ALA A 158 12.40 4.75 9.20
C ALA A 158 12.09 4.04 7.87
N MET A 159 10.99 4.44 7.19
CA MET A 159 10.68 3.96 5.84
C MET A 159 11.75 4.38 4.83
N ALA A 160 12.22 5.63 4.91
CA ALA A 160 13.28 6.15 4.07
C ALA A 160 14.60 5.38 4.27
N TRP A 161 14.98 5.05 5.51
CA TRP A 161 16.15 4.20 5.76
C TRP A 161 16.06 2.85 5.04
N LYS A 162 14.90 2.18 5.12
CA LYS A 162 14.65 0.92 4.39
C LYS A 162 14.78 1.12 2.87
N LEU A 163 14.16 2.17 2.34
CA LEU A 163 14.16 2.47 0.91
C LEU A 163 15.56 2.86 0.39
N GLN A 164 16.35 3.58 1.18
CA GLN A 164 17.75 3.91 0.88
C GLN A 164 18.65 2.68 0.82
N GLY A 165 18.28 1.61 1.55
CA GLY A 165 18.95 0.31 1.51
C GLY A 165 18.56 -0.56 0.31
N ALA A 166 17.54 -0.19 -0.48
CA ALA A 166 17.17 -0.92 -1.68
C ALA A 166 18.28 -0.86 -2.74
N ASN A 167 18.26 -1.79 -3.71
CA ASN A 167 19.30 -1.89 -4.73
C ASN A 167 19.45 -0.56 -5.52
N PRO A 168 20.59 0.16 -5.39
CA PRO A 168 20.74 1.50 -5.96
C PRO A 168 20.89 1.51 -7.49
N LEU A 169 21.10 0.35 -8.11
CA LEU A 169 21.25 0.21 -9.56
C LEU A 169 19.98 -0.32 -10.25
N ALA A 170 19.01 -0.77 -9.47
CA ALA A 170 17.75 -1.29 -9.99
C ALA A 170 16.68 -0.19 -9.99
N PRO A 171 15.83 -0.10 -11.02
CA PRO A 171 14.60 0.67 -10.93
C PRO A 171 13.72 0.14 -9.80
N VAL A 172 13.35 1.01 -8.87
CA VAL A 172 12.50 0.68 -7.71
C VAL A 172 11.15 1.36 -7.88
N LEU A 173 10.06 0.60 -7.76
CA LEU A 173 8.72 1.16 -7.61
C LEU A 173 8.33 1.16 -6.13
N ALA A 174 8.18 2.34 -5.52
CA ALA A 174 7.72 2.49 -4.15
C ALA A 174 6.22 2.82 -4.12
N VAL A 175 5.38 1.85 -3.77
CA VAL A 175 3.93 2.03 -3.58
C VAL A 175 3.70 2.51 -2.15
N VAL A 176 3.25 3.76 -2.01
CA VAL A 176 3.15 4.47 -0.72
C VAL A 176 1.85 5.24 -0.64
N SER A 177 1.28 5.38 0.55
CA SER A 177 0.05 6.14 0.74
C SER A 177 0.29 7.64 0.48
N LEU A 178 -0.75 8.34 0.01
CA LEU A 178 -0.70 9.79 -0.17
C LEU A 178 -0.39 10.54 1.12
N ASN A 179 -0.86 10.02 2.26
CA ASN A 179 -0.60 10.59 3.57
C ASN A 179 0.89 10.53 3.97
N MET A 180 1.59 9.48 3.55
CA MET A 180 3.02 9.30 3.85
C MET A 180 3.94 9.83 2.76
N LEU A 181 3.42 10.05 1.55
CA LEU A 181 4.21 10.40 0.36
C LEU A 181 5.18 11.56 0.61
N ASP A 182 4.66 12.72 1.00
CA ASP A 182 5.53 13.90 1.10
C ASP A 182 6.48 13.82 2.30
N ALA A 183 6.05 13.23 3.42
CA ALA A 183 6.94 12.99 4.56
C ALA A 183 8.10 12.06 4.18
N LEU A 184 7.81 11.00 3.40
CA LEU A 184 8.83 10.11 2.88
C LEU A 184 9.75 10.81 1.87
N LEU A 185 9.21 11.61 0.96
CA LEU A 185 10.01 12.36 -0.01
C LEU A 185 11.00 13.31 0.67
N ASP A 186 10.56 14.00 1.73
CA ASP A 186 11.41 14.90 2.53
C ASP A 186 12.49 14.09 3.29
N ALA A 187 12.11 12.97 3.91
CA ALA A 187 13.06 12.08 4.60
C ALA A 187 14.11 11.49 3.64
N MET A 188 13.78 11.28 2.37
CA MET A 188 14.69 10.76 1.35
C MET A 188 15.74 11.78 0.88
N GLU A 189 15.66 13.06 1.28
CA GLU A 189 16.63 14.10 0.91
C GLU A 189 17.97 13.97 1.63
N THR A 190 18.00 13.28 2.76
CA THR A 190 19.21 13.02 3.56
C THR A 190 19.32 11.54 3.93
N PRO A 191 20.53 11.00 4.10
CA PRO A 191 20.69 9.68 4.70
C PRO A 191 19.99 9.61 6.05
N GLN A 192 19.20 8.55 6.26
CA GLN A 192 18.50 8.29 7.52
C GLN A 192 19.29 7.28 8.36
N ASP A 193 19.07 7.31 9.67
CA ASP A 193 19.64 6.32 10.60
C ASP A 193 18.76 5.07 10.68
N GLU A 194 19.36 3.94 11.04
CA GLU A 194 18.61 2.70 11.29
C GLU A 194 17.59 2.91 12.42
N PRO A 195 16.30 2.61 12.20
CA PRO A 195 15.29 2.76 13.23
C PRO A 195 15.59 1.85 14.43
N ALA A 196 15.31 2.35 15.64
CA ALA A 196 15.51 1.57 16.84
C ALA A 196 14.73 0.25 16.78
N PRO A 197 15.31 -0.87 17.23
CA PRO A 197 14.59 -2.13 17.29
C PRO A 197 13.37 -1.98 18.21
N PRO A 198 12.26 -2.67 17.91
CA PRO A 198 11.07 -2.58 18.75
C PRO A 198 11.37 -3.07 20.18
N ARG A 199 10.73 -2.42 21.16
CA ARG A 199 10.84 -2.79 22.58
C ARG A 199 10.18 -4.14 22.88
N THR A 200 9.16 -4.50 22.11
CA THR A 200 8.39 -5.74 22.20
C THR A 200 8.27 -6.36 20.81
N LYS A 201 8.29 -7.69 20.71
CA LYS A 201 8.07 -8.37 19.43
C LYS A 201 6.57 -8.34 19.07
N LEU A 202 6.09 -7.19 18.60
CA LEU A 202 4.65 -6.88 18.47
C LEU A 202 3.89 -7.81 17.55
N PHE A 203 4.59 -8.41 16.58
CA PHE A 203 3.98 -9.27 15.57
C PHE A 203 4.20 -10.76 15.83
N HIS A 204 4.78 -11.16 16.97
CA HIS A 204 4.98 -12.58 17.26
C HIS A 204 3.68 -13.37 17.47
N SER A 205 2.61 -12.67 17.83
CA SER A 205 1.25 -13.20 17.98
C SER A 205 0.38 -12.88 16.77
N ALA A 206 0.93 -12.38 15.66
CA ALA A 206 0.14 -12.11 14.47
C ALA A 206 -0.43 -13.42 13.91
N GLU A 207 -1.75 -13.45 13.75
CA GLU A 207 -2.47 -14.63 13.27
C GLU A 207 -3.32 -14.27 12.05
N LEU A 208 -3.43 -15.23 11.13
CA LEU A 208 -4.12 -15.02 9.85
C LEU A 208 -5.40 -15.84 9.80
N PHE A 209 -6.54 -15.16 9.79
CA PHE A 209 -7.86 -15.75 9.79
C PHE A 209 -8.56 -15.60 8.44
N ASN A 210 -9.50 -16.48 8.16
CA ASN A 210 -10.41 -16.33 7.01
C ASN A 210 -11.56 -15.41 7.42
N LEU A 211 -11.98 -14.52 6.51
CA LEU A 211 -13.20 -13.75 6.73
C LEU A 211 -14.43 -14.62 6.39
N HIS A 212 -15.42 -14.60 7.28
CA HIS A 212 -16.72 -15.20 6.98
C HIS A 212 -17.43 -14.35 5.92
N PRO A 213 -18.11 -14.94 4.91
CA PRO A 213 -18.80 -14.19 3.86
C PRO A 213 -19.77 -13.12 4.40
N ASP A 214 -20.46 -13.42 5.50
CA ASP A 214 -21.42 -12.51 6.12
C ASP A 214 -20.77 -11.28 6.77
N CYS A 215 -19.47 -11.33 7.09
CA CYS A 215 -18.73 -10.23 7.70
C CYS A 215 -18.06 -9.31 6.66
N LEU A 216 -18.06 -9.68 5.38
CA LEU A 216 -17.28 -8.96 4.37
C LEU A 216 -17.72 -7.50 4.26
N ALA A 217 -19.03 -7.23 4.30
CA ALA A 217 -19.56 -5.87 4.19
C ALA A 217 -19.14 -4.93 5.34
N GLU A 218 -18.70 -5.47 6.48
CA GLU A 218 -18.30 -4.70 7.66
C GLU A 218 -16.79 -4.45 7.72
N VAL A 219 -15.99 -5.33 7.09
CA VAL A 219 -14.53 -5.37 7.29
C VAL A 219 -13.75 -4.90 6.06
N THR A 220 -14.31 -5.01 4.85
CA THR A 220 -13.62 -4.63 3.61
C THR A 220 -13.69 -3.13 3.36
N SER A 221 -12.59 -2.53 2.87
CA SER A 221 -12.55 -1.10 2.53
C SER A 221 -13.33 -0.78 1.26
N GLU A 222 -13.35 -1.73 0.31
CA GLU A 222 -14.20 -1.72 -0.87
C GLU A 222 -15.31 -2.77 -0.75
N PRO A 223 -16.57 -2.43 -1.10
CA PRO A 223 -17.67 -3.39 -1.07
C PRO A 223 -17.34 -4.70 -1.79
N PRO A 224 -17.75 -5.87 -1.27
CA PRO A 224 -17.40 -7.17 -1.84
C PRO A 224 -17.80 -7.34 -3.32
N TYR A 225 -18.81 -6.59 -3.77
CA TYR A 225 -19.19 -6.50 -5.18
C TYR A 225 -18.05 -5.98 -6.07
N TYR A 226 -17.41 -4.87 -5.68
CA TYR A 226 -16.31 -4.27 -6.44
C TYR A 226 -15.03 -5.10 -6.36
N GLN A 227 -14.78 -5.75 -5.21
CA GLN A 227 -13.70 -6.74 -5.07
C GLN A 227 -13.83 -7.86 -6.11
N ARG A 228 -15.04 -8.39 -6.31
CA ARG A 228 -15.30 -9.40 -7.33
C ARG A 228 -15.12 -8.87 -8.75
N LEU A 229 -15.65 -7.68 -9.05
CA LEU A 229 -15.48 -7.07 -10.38
C LEU A 229 -14.00 -6.87 -10.72
N TYR A 230 -13.20 -6.48 -9.73
CA TYR A 230 -11.75 -6.36 -9.88
C TYR A 230 -11.10 -7.69 -10.26
N GLU A 231 -11.39 -8.75 -9.52
CA GLU A 231 -10.84 -10.09 -9.81
C GLU A 231 -11.28 -10.63 -11.18
N ASP A 232 -12.58 -10.51 -11.51
CA ASP A 232 -13.11 -10.91 -12.81
C ASP A 232 -12.42 -10.15 -13.97
N ALA A 233 -12.05 -8.88 -13.75
CA ALA A 233 -11.32 -8.09 -14.74
C ALA A 233 -9.83 -8.44 -14.78
N ARG A 234 -9.23 -8.78 -13.63
CA ARG A 234 -7.84 -9.21 -13.50
C ARG A 234 -7.54 -10.44 -14.36
N GLU A 235 -8.46 -11.39 -14.39
CA GLU A 235 -8.39 -12.61 -15.22
C GLU A 235 -8.43 -12.32 -16.73
N ARG A 236 -9.00 -11.17 -17.13
CA ARG A 236 -9.16 -10.79 -18.55
C ARG A 236 -7.95 -10.04 -19.12
N GLY A 237 -6.95 -9.70 -18.30
CA GLY A 237 -5.66 -9.12 -18.74
C GLY A 237 -5.41 -7.69 -18.25
N ILE A 238 -4.78 -6.86 -19.11
CA ILE A 238 -4.30 -5.49 -18.79
C ILE A 238 -5.38 -4.42 -19.14
N SER A 239 -6.54 -4.83 -19.64
CA SER A 239 -7.59 -3.89 -20.02
C SER A 239 -8.01 -2.99 -18.85
N PRO A 240 -8.27 -1.69 -19.08
CA PRO A 240 -8.75 -0.80 -18.03
C PRO A 240 -9.99 -1.36 -17.36
N ILE A 241 -9.97 -1.40 -16.04
CA ILE A 241 -11.14 -1.76 -15.23
C ILE A 241 -12.00 -0.52 -15.18
N ALA A 242 -13.14 -0.54 -15.88
CA ALA A 242 -14.14 0.51 -15.76
C ALA A 242 -14.75 0.42 -14.35
N VAL A 243 -14.28 1.29 -13.46
CA VAL A 243 -14.91 1.50 -12.16
C VAL A 243 -16.08 2.44 -12.43
N ASP A 244 -17.30 1.92 -12.45
CA ASP A 244 -18.50 2.76 -12.51
C ASP A 244 -19.11 2.76 -11.11
N ARG A 245 -19.12 3.94 -10.47
CA ARG A 245 -19.78 4.15 -9.18
C ARG A 245 -21.09 4.90 -9.44
N PRO A 246 -22.26 4.25 -9.34
CA PRO A 246 -23.57 4.89 -9.55
C PRO A 246 -23.94 5.86 -8.42
#